data_AF-A0A3S8RBI6-F1
#
_entry.id   AF-A0A3S8RBI6-F1
#
_cell.length_a   1.000
_cell.length_b   1.000
_cell.length_c   1.000
_cell.angle_alpha   90.00
_cell.angle_beta   90.00
_cell.angle_gamma   90.00
#
_symmetry.space_group_name_H-M   'P 1'
#
loop_
_entity.id
_entity.type
_entity.pdbx_description
1 polymer ?
#
loop_
_entity_poly.entity_id
_entity_poly.type
_entity_poly.pdbx_seq_one_letter_code
_entity_poly.pdbx_strand_id
1 'polypeptide(L)'
;MENENRTDWTLPRKNLNPKTKQPYKRGRNWWIVVYPESLPENWKEIISTEPVAISPLHDKDVNADGTKKKPHYHIVFNYKGNKSFEQMDEMARVLRAPIPERVLLQSFK
;
A
#
# COMPACT_ATOMS: atom_id res chain seq x y z
N MET A 1 24.48 -15.74 -3.85
CA MET A 1 23.05 -16.14 -3.89
C MET A 1 22.24 -14.86 -3.82
N GLU A 2 21.98 -14.26 -4.97
CA GLU A 2 21.15 -13.04 -5.05
C GLU A 2 19.69 -13.46 -4.83
N ASN A 3 19.03 -12.85 -3.84
CA ASN A 3 17.65 -13.16 -3.48
C ASN A 3 16.71 -12.94 -4.67
N GLU A 4 15.94 -13.96 -5.04
CA GLU A 4 14.92 -14.01 -6.11
C GLU A 4 13.68 -13.11 -5.87
N ASN A 5 13.81 -11.97 -5.19
CA ASN A 5 12.68 -11.08 -4.89
C ASN A 5 13.04 -9.60 -5.04
N ARG A 6 13.73 -9.21 -6.13
CA ARG A 6 13.76 -7.80 -6.51
C ARG A 6 12.37 -7.43 -7.02
N THR A 7 11.58 -6.75 -6.19
CA THR A 7 10.25 -6.29 -6.60
C THR A 7 10.39 -5.34 -7.78
N ASP A 8 9.93 -5.76 -8.94
CA ASP A 8 9.92 -4.94 -10.15
C ASP A 8 8.67 -4.06 -10.14
N TRP A 9 8.87 -2.78 -9.86
CA TRP A 9 7.80 -1.77 -9.85
C TRP A 9 7.26 -1.44 -11.24
N THR A 10 7.92 -1.87 -12.31
CA THR A 10 7.47 -1.62 -13.69
C THR A 10 6.39 -2.60 -14.13
N LEU A 11 6.32 -3.78 -13.50
CA LEU A 11 5.39 -4.83 -13.90
C LEU A 11 4.06 -4.75 -13.12
N PRO A 12 2.90 -4.75 -13.81
CA PRO A 12 1.61 -4.76 -13.14
C PRO A 12 1.42 -6.06 -12.35
N ARG A 13 0.91 -5.95 -11.13
CA ARG A 13 0.65 -7.13 -10.29
C ARG A 13 -0.72 -7.72 -10.62
N LYS A 14 -0.84 -9.05 -10.54
CA LYS A 14 -2.13 -9.74 -10.74
C LYS A 14 -3.07 -9.42 -9.57
N ASN A 15 -4.33 -9.15 -9.88
CA ASN A 15 -5.39 -9.00 -8.90
C ASN A 15 -5.75 -10.33 -8.24
N LEU A 16 -4.94 -10.72 -7.26
CA LEU A 16 -5.11 -11.93 -6.47
C LEU A 16 -4.69 -11.63 -5.03
N ASN A 17 -5.64 -11.64 -4.11
CA ASN A 17 -5.34 -11.44 -2.70
C ASN A 17 -4.58 -12.66 -2.15
N PRO A 18 -3.38 -12.50 -1.58
CA PRO A 18 -2.58 -13.62 -1.11
C PRO A 18 -3.21 -14.34 0.10
N LYS A 19 -4.05 -13.66 0.89
CA LYS A 19 -4.74 -14.19 2.07
C LYS A 19 -5.99 -14.97 1.67
N THR A 20 -6.87 -14.39 0.85
CA THR A 20 -8.16 -15.01 0.48
C THR A 20 -8.11 -15.86 -0.78
N LYS A 21 -7.04 -15.76 -1.57
CA LYS A 21 -6.91 -16.35 -2.92
C LYS A 21 -8.01 -15.92 -3.91
N GLN A 22 -8.72 -14.83 -3.61
CA GLN A 22 -9.75 -14.24 -4.46
C GLN A 22 -9.31 -12.86 -4.97
N PRO A 23 -9.80 -12.40 -6.12
CA PRO A 23 -9.56 -11.02 -6.56
C PRO A 23 -10.09 -10.01 -5.54
N TYR A 24 -9.36 -8.90 -5.38
CA TYR A 24 -9.88 -7.74 -4.67
C TYR A 24 -11.09 -7.17 -5.42
N LYS A 25 -12.19 -6.98 -4.69
CA LYS A 25 -13.34 -6.21 -5.18
C LYS A 25 -12.96 -4.74 -5.29
N ARG A 26 -13.65 -3.97 -6.13
CA ARG A 26 -13.50 -2.51 -6.18
C ARG A 26 -13.87 -1.88 -4.83
N GLY A 27 -13.31 -0.71 -4.53
CA GLY A 27 -13.60 0.00 -3.28
C GLY A 27 -13.21 1.47 -3.32
N ARG A 28 -13.85 2.28 -2.49
CA ARG A 28 -13.51 3.68 -2.27
C ARG A 28 -12.25 3.86 -1.42
N ASN A 29 -12.05 2.96 -0.46
CA ASN A 29 -11.01 3.08 0.54
C ASN A 29 -9.93 2.03 0.32
N TRP A 30 -8.69 2.49 0.26
CA TRP A 30 -7.51 1.65 0.06
C TRP A 30 -6.39 2.16 0.95
N TRP A 31 -5.47 1.29 1.32
CA TRP A 31 -4.29 1.67 2.05
C TRP A 31 -3.05 1.02 1.47
N ILE A 32 -1.93 1.72 1.58
CA ILE A 32 -0.61 1.30 1.13
C ILE A 32 0.34 1.54 2.30
N VAL A 33 1.14 0.53 2.64
CA VAL A 33 2.32 0.72 3.50
C VAL A 33 3.45 1.19 2.61
N VAL A 34 4.07 2.31 2.95
CA VAL A 34 5.25 2.81 2.24
C VAL A 34 6.45 2.87 3.16
N TYR A 35 7.63 2.66 2.59
CA TYR A 35 8.90 2.62 3.31
C TYR A 35 9.76 3.79 2.86
N PRO A 36 10.27 4.66 3.77
CA PRO A 36 11.11 5.80 3.40
C PRO A 36 12.31 5.42 2.53
N GLU A 37 12.89 4.23 2.72
CA GLU A 37 14.05 3.78 1.95
C GLU A 37 13.75 3.44 0.48
N SER A 38 12.49 3.13 0.15
CA SER A 38 12.10 2.76 -1.22
C SER A 38 11.34 3.87 -1.94
N LEU A 39 10.74 4.82 -1.21
CA LEU A 39 9.94 5.89 -1.79
C LEU A 39 10.75 6.74 -2.79
N PRO A 40 10.15 7.17 -3.92
CA PRO A 40 10.73 8.21 -4.77
C PRO A 40 10.91 9.52 -4.00
N GLU A 41 11.93 10.31 -4.31
CA GLU A 41 12.16 11.60 -3.63
C GLU A 41 10.96 12.54 -3.70
N ASN A 42 10.24 12.54 -4.82
CA ASN A 42 9.04 13.34 -5.07
C ASN A 42 7.72 12.67 -4.68
N TRP A 43 7.74 11.63 -3.82
CA TRP A 43 6.52 10.88 -3.45
C TRP A 43 5.38 11.75 -2.90
N LYS A 44 5.72 12.83 -2.17
CA LYS A 44 4.73 13.77 -1.64
C LYS A 44 3.99 14.52 -2.74
N GLU A 45 4.70 14.92 -3.80
CA GLU A 45 4.11 15.58 -4.96
C GLU A 45 3.18 14.61 -5.70
N ILE A 46 3.65 13.36 -5.90
CA ILE A 46 2.87 12.29 -6.55
C ILE A 46 1.51 12.09 -5.87
N ILE A 47 1.46 12.05 -4.53
CA ILE A 47 0.20 11.82 -3.81
C ILE A 47 -0.58 13.09 -3.48
N SER A 48 0.00 14.28 -3.68
CA SER A 48 -0.64 15.56 -3.33
C SER A 48 -1.94 15.80 -4.11
N THR A 49 -2.10 15.17 -5.27
CA THR A 49 -3.30 15.24 -6.12
C THR A 49 -4.37 14.22 -5.73
N GLU A 50 -4.09 13.31 -4.80
CA GLU A 50 -4.97 12.23 -4.38
C GLU A 50 -5.70 12.56 -3.07
N PRO A 51 -6.93 12.05 -2.85
CA PRO A 51 -7.65 12.26 -1.59
C PRO A 51 -7.09 11.34 -0.50
N VAL A 52 -6.00 11.77 0.13
CA VAL A 52 -5.15 10.91 0.95
C VAL A 52 -4.96 11.44 2.38
N ALA A 53 -4.83 10.53 3.33
CA ALA A 53 -4.32 10.78 4.67
C ALA A 53 -3.03 10.00 4.87
N ILE A 54 -2.03 10.62 5.50
CA ILE A 54 -0.71 10.04 5.77
C ILE A 54 -0.54 9.98 7.29
N SER A 55 -0.17 8.83 7.82
CA SER A 55 0.18 8.69 9.24
C SER A 55 1.46 9.49 9.58
N PRO A 56 1.77 9.71 10.87
CA PRO A 56 3.14 9.94 11.30
C PRO A 56 4.06 8.79 10.87
N LEU A 57 5.38 8.95 11.00
CA LEU A 57 6.31 7.86 10.77
C LEU A 57 6.16 6.81 11.87
N HIS A 58 5.92 5.55 11.49
CA HIS A 58 5.91 4.40 12.40
C HIS A 58 7.33 3.84 12.52
N ASP A 59 8.15 4.45 13.37
CA ASP A 59 9.53 4.03 13.64
C ASP A 59 9.71 3.40 15.02
N LYS A 60 8.62 3.13 15.74
CA LYS A 60 8.61 2.53 17.08
C LYS A 60 7.79 1.25 17.17
N ASP A 61 7.17 0.83 16.07
CA ASP A 61 6.35 -0.38 16.05
C ASP A 61 7.23 -1.63 16.25
N VAL A 62 6.67 -2.59 16.99
CA VAL A 62 7.30 -3.90 17.25
C VAL A 62 6.45 -5.02 16.66
N ASN A 63 7.13 -6.07 16.20
CA ASN A 63 6.51 -7.34 15.82
C ASN A 63 6.07 -8.12 17.08
N ALA A 64 5.27 -9.17 16.88
CA ALA A 64 4.79 -10.02 17.98
C ALA A 64 5.93 -10.73 18.73
N ASP A 65 7.07 -10.94 18.08
CA ASP A 65 8.29 -11.52 18.66
C ASP A 65 9.18 -10.48 19.39
N GLY A 66 8.73 -9.22 19.48
CA GLY A 66 9.46 -8.12 20.11
C GLY A 66 10.51 -7.45 19.22
N THR A 67 10.75 -7.94 18.00
CA THR A 67 11.68 -7.30 17.06
C THR A 67 11.10 -5.99 16.51
N LYS A 68 11.97 -5.01 16.23
CA LYS A 68 11.54 -3.71 15.69
C LYS A 68 11.06 -3.86 14.24
N LYS A 69 9.90 -3.30 13.90
CA LYS A 69 9.44 -3.21 12.51
C LYS A 69 10.29 -2.22 11.72
N LYS A 70 10.36 -2.43 10.40
CA LYS A 70 10.93 -1.44 9.49
C LYS A 70 10.13 -0.13 9.59
N PRO A 71 10.78 1.05 9.63
CA PRO A 71 10.09 2.34 9.63
C PRO A 71 9.18 2.47 8.41
N HIS A 72 7.93 2.87 8.62
CA HIS A 72 6.95 2.96 7.53
C HIS A 72 5.92 4.06 7.76
N TYR A 73 5.24 4.47 6.70
CA TYR A 73 4.01 5.25 6.79
C TYR A 73 2.83 4.39 6.34
N HIS A 74 1.67 4.64 6.94
CA HIS A 74 0.39 4.24 6.37
C HIS A 74 -0.17 5.39 5.54
N ILE A 75 -0.40 5.11 4.25
CA ILE A 75 -1.08 6.02 3.34
C ILE A 75 -2.47 5.46 3.09
N VAL A 76 -3.52 6.22 3.43
CA VAL A 76 -4.92 5.83 3.24
C VAL A 76 -5.57 6.73 2.21
N PHE A 77 -6.13 6.14 1.16
CA PHE A 77 -6.85 6.82 0.10
C PHE A 77 -8.37 6.71 0.34
N ASN A 78 -9.09 7.83 0.17
CA ASN A 78 -10.54 7.91 0.31
C ASN A 78 -11.15 8.55 -0.94
N TYR A 79 -11.52 7.73 -1.92
CA TYR A 79 -12.10 8.20 -3.17
C TYR A 79 -13.62 8.38 -3.08
N LYS A 80 -14.14 9.38 -3.80
CA LYS A 80 -15.60 9.53 -4.01
C LYS A 80 -16.20 8.31 -4.72
N GLY A 81 -15.49 7.77 -5.72
CA GLY A 81 -15.89 6.60 -6.50
C GLY A 81 -15.03 5.36 -6.23
N ASN A 82 -15.54 4.18 -6.61
CA ASN A 82 -14.81 2.92 -6.43
C ASN A 82 -13.60 2.81 -7.38
N LYS A 83 -12.40 2.65 -6.83
CA LYS A 83 -11.19 2.26 -7.55
C LYS A 83 -11.06 0.73 -7.66
N SER A 84 -10.48 0.25 -8.76
CA SER A 84 -10.10 -1.15 -8.92
C SER A 84 -8.74 -1.44 -8.28
N PHE A 85 -8.39 -2.72 -8.18
CA PHE A 85 -7.07 -3.13 -7.71
C PHE A 85 -5.97 -2.60 -8.62
N GLU A 86 -6.15 -2.70 -9.93
CA GLU A 86 -5.17 -2.34 -10.95
C GLU A 86 -4.83 -0.84 -10.90
N GLN A 87 -5.83 0.01 -10.63
CA GLN A 87 -5.63 1.44 -10.42
C GLN A 87 -4.80 1.72 -9.17
N MET A 88 -5.06 1.00 -8.08
CA MET A 88 -4.29 1.16 -6.85
C MET A 88 -2.92 0.49 -6.92
N ASP A 89 -2.80 -0.55 -7.74
CA ASP A 89 -1.55 -1.24 -8.04
C ASP A 89 -0.56 -0.30 -8.73
N GLU A 90 -1.05 0.42 -9.74
CA GLU A 90 -0.29 1.46 -10.43
C GLU A 90 0.21 2.52 -9.44
N MET A 91 -0.67 3.06 -8.59
CA MET A 91 -0.28 4.03 -7.55
C MET A 91 0.79 3.45 -6.61
N ALA A 92 0.61 2.22 -6.12
CA ALA A 92 1.58 1.55 -5.26
C ALA A 92 2.93 1.33 -5.95
N ARG A 93 2.93 0.99 -7.25
CA ARG A 93 4.16 0.84 -8.03
C ARG A 93 4.88 2.16 -8.26
N VAL A 94 4.15 3.24 -8.57
CA VAL A 94 4.72 4.59 -8.65
C VAL A 94 5.39 4.98 -7.33
N LEU A 95 4.77 4.64 -6.20
CA LEU A 95 5.33 4.86 -4.86
C LEU A 95 6.42 3.86 -4.45
N ARG A 96 6.78 2.91 -5.31
CA ARG A 96 7.74 1.82 -5.02
C ARG A 96 7.37 1.08 -3.72
N ALA A 97 6.10 0.74 -3.61
CA ALA A 97 5.46 0.21 -2.42
C ALA A 97 4.80 -1.17 -2.66
N PRO A 98 4.69 -2.02 -1.62
CA PRO A 98 4.03 -3.32 -1.70
C PRO A 98 2.56 -3.27 -2.14
N ILE A 99 1.96 -4.45 -2.25
CA ILE A 99 0.60 -4.64 -2.77
C ILE A 99 -0.39 -3.77 -1.98
N PRO A 100 -1.23 -2.95 -2.66
CA PRO A 100 -2.26 -2.16 -2.00
C PRO A 100 -3.34 -3.07 -1.42
N GLU A 101 -3.89 -2.69 -0.28
CA GLU A 101 -4.98 -3.43 0.35
C GLU A 101 -6.26 -2.58 0.39
N ARG A 102 -7.39 -3.22 0.06
CA ARG A 102 -8.69 -2.57 0.19
C ARG A 102 -9.08 -2.48 1.66
N VAL A 103 -9.42 -1.29 2.13
CA VAL A 103 -9.96 -1.10 3.49
C VAL A 103 -11.40 -1.58 3.49
N LEU A 104 -11.67 -2.63 4.26
CA LEU A 104 -13.02 -3.05 4.58
C LEU A 104 -13.47 -2.25 5.79
N LEU A 105 -14.43 -1.35 5.60
CA LEU A 105 -15.23 -0.90 6.73
C LEU A 105 -16.01 -2.13 7.19
N GLN A 106 -15.58 -2.74 8.30
CA GLN A 106 -16.45 -3.69 8.97
C GLN A 106 -17.67 -2.90 9.39
N SER A 107 -18.82 -3.22 8.80
CA SER A 107 -20.08 -2.84 9.39
C SER A 107 -20.08 -3.49 10.76
N PHE A 108 -19.91 -2.70 11.82
CA PHE A 108 -20.27 -3.16 13.15
C PHE A 108 -21.76 -3.49 13.07
N LYS A 109 -22.06 -4.79 13.00
CA LYS A 109 -23.39 -5.32 13.19
C LYS A 109 -23.53 -5.67 14.66
#